data_AF-A0A9P9XT56-F1
#
_entry.id   AF-A0A9P9XT56-F1
#
_cell.length_a   1.000
_cell.length_b   1.000
_cell.length_c   1.000
_cell.angle_alpha   90.00
_cell.angle_beta   90.00
_cell.angle_gamma   90.00
#
_symmetry.space_group_name_H-M   'P 1'
#
loop_
_entity.id
_entity.type
_entity.pdbx_description
1 polymer ?
#
loop_
_entity_poly.entity_id
_entity_poly.type
_entity_poly.pdbx_seq_one_letter_code
_entity_poly.pdbx_strand_id
1 'polypeptide(L)'
;TEYEADGHTLDEQINQILAQKTRLRRKYSRPPSNNDKLFYSDVVHKDVCGGDCVSSPEHLVRRAERAEEDDNPAIHYGLIASANQLMKDARVRDTLAAERGILCFEMEAAGLMNHFPCLVIRGICDYADSHKNKEWQGYAAMVAAAYAKDLLRKISPNRVEVERRITDILMSVESGLDHLRLKAETHTELLVGIHQSVQDQKPKITEDASAYSGSHYVMGFASDPEFVERSEIWAWMKESYTGLARRMALFGMGGFGKSQLAIRFACYVRDEFPTTSIFWVHGATRDTFEASYRTIAETLLLPRRTDAEVNLLALVRDWLQKVDGNPFLMVIDNADNVGIYSSNAPNDEGLASYLPKCDHGKVLITTRSRNAAEKLIGNGKWIQQVPVMKHEQALQLLQRRLGIEDESDARDLVGALDHIPLAISQAAAYIHCRRPRVTLRSYLEDFGKSQKRKKGLLRSDKGDLGRYEGVSNSVLVTWEVTFDRIQKDHPRAANLLALMSQFQAQNIPESMLHGYDDTAANSHSDQDDAGVSVSDESSEGSEFENDLDVLRSYSLVMVKTAGLCDMHSLVQFCTRSWMVERGGFAKVFFLMLSLC
;
A
#
# COMPACT_ATOMS: atom_id res chain seq x y z
N THR A 1 30.70 -16.58 -34.35
CA THR A 1 30.71 -17.37 -33.10
C THR A 1 30.34 -18.81 -33.43
N GLU A 2 30.55 -19.81 -32.56
CA GLU A 2 30.06 -21.21 -32.81
C GLU A 2 28.57 -21.21 -33.22
N TYR A 3 27.79 -20.30 -32.65
CA TYR A 3 26.38 -20.09 -32.97
C TYR A 3 26.12 -19.59 -34.40
N GLU A 4 27.04 -18.80 -34.98
CA GLU A 4 26.96 -18.35 -36.38
C GLU A 4 27.50 -19.39 -37.37
N ALA A 5 28.26 -20.38 -36.90
CA ALA A 5 28.86 -21.43 -37.73
C ALA A 5 28.02 -22.72 -37.75
N ASP A 6 27.46 -23.12 -36.61
CA ASP A 6 26.77 -24.40 -36.40
C ASP A 6 25.27 -24.23 -36.06
N GLY A 7 24.78 -22.99 -35.95
CA GLY A 7 23.41 -22.69 -35.54
C GLY A 7 23.13 -23.07 -34.08
N HIS A 8 21.88 -23.38 -33.76
CA HIS A 8 21.48 -23.71 -32.39
C HIS A 8 20.50 -24.87 -32.26
N THR A 9 20.54 -25.54 -31.11
CA THR A 9 19.77 -26.77 -30.87
C THR A 9 18.44 -26.57 -30.14
N LEU A 10 17.96 -25.33 -30.02
CA LEU A 10 16.76 -25.01 -29.22
C LEU A 10 15.51 -25.80 -29.63
N ASP A 11 15.22 -25.92 -30.93
CA ASP A 11 14.04 -26.65 -31.41
C ASP A 11 14.16 -28.15 -31.12
N GLU A 12 15.33 -28.75 -31.32
CA GLU A 12 15.60 -30.14 -30.97
C GLU A 12 15.42 -30.39 -29.47
N GLN A 13 15.93 -29.49 -28.63
CA GLN A 13 15.79 -29.59 -27.17
C GLN A 13 14.32 -29.50 -26.74
N ILE A 14 13.55 -28.59 -27.32
CA ILE A 14 12.11 -28.45 -27.06
C ILE A 14 11.38 -29.73 -27.48
N ASN A 15 11.65 -30.23 -28.69
CA ASN A 15 11.02 -31.45 -29.20
C ASN A 15 11.34 -32.68 -28.36
N GLN A 16 12.59 -32.82 -27.89
CA GLN A 16 13.00 -33.88 -26.97
C GLN A 16 12.26 -33.78 -25.62
N ILE A 17 12.15 -32.59 -25.03
CA ILE A 17 11.41 -32.37 -23.78
C ILE A 17 9.94 -32.72 -23.95
N LEU A 18 9.32 -32.28 -25.04
CA LEU A 18 7.92 -32.55 -25.34
C LEU A 18 7.67 -34.02 -25.66
N ALA A 19 8.65 -34.75 -26.22
CA ALA A 19 8.58 -36.20 -26.40
C ALA A 19 8.62 -36.97 -25.07
N GLN A 20 9.46 -36.55 -24.14
CA GLN A 20 9.57 -37.16 -22.82
C GLN A 20 8.37 -36.81 -21.91
N LYS A 21 7.84 -35.59 -22.03
CA LYS A 21 6.75 -35.08 -21.18
C LYS A 21 5.48 -34.85 -22.00
N THR A 22 4.80 -35.94 -22.37
CA THR A 22 3.61 -35.93 -23.23
C THR A 22 2.46 -35.03 -22.73
N ARG A 23 2.29 -34.87 -21.41
CA ARG A 23 1.27 -33.95 -20.84
C ARG A 23 1.51 -32.48 -21.19
N LEU A 24 2.77 -32.08 -21.41
CA LEU A 24 3.14 -30.70 -21.76
C LEU A 24 2.83 -30.36 -23.22
N ARG A 25 2.75 -31.36 -24.11
CA ARG A 25 2.48 -31.15 -25.54
C ARG A 25 1.22 -30.34 -25.81
N ARG A 26 0.15 -30.56 -25.03
CA ARG A 26 -1.12 -29.86 -25.25
C ARG A 26 -1.00 -28.34 -25.10
N LYS A 27 -0.13 -27.86 -24.20
CA LYS A 27 -0.02 -26.43 -23.84
C LYS A 27 1.19 -25.75 -24.47
N TYR A 28 2.29 -26.47 -24.67
CA TYR A 28 3.59 -25.88 -24.98
C TYR A 28 4.13 -26.25 -26.38
N SER A 29 3.38 -27.02 -27.18
CA SER A 29 3.77 -27.29 -28.56
C SER A 29 3.69 -26.03 -29.42
N ARG A 30 4.52 -25.98 -30.46
CA ARG A 30 4.47 -24.93 -31.47
C ARG A 30 3.09 -24.91 -32.15
N PRO A 31 2.38 -23.76 -32.16
CA PRO A 31 1.15 -23.62 -32.93
C PRO A 31 1.43 -23.79 -34.43
N PRO A 32 0.44 -24.23 -35.22
CA PRO A 32 0.57 -24.31 -36.66
C PRO A 32 0.82 -22.92 -37.28
N SER A 33 1.51 -22.88 -38.43
CA SER A 33 1.96 -21.64 -39.08
C SER A 33 0.82 -20.69 -39.45
N ASN A 34 -0.39 -21.21 -39.70
CA ASN A 34 -1.59 -20.42 -39.98
C ASN A 34 -2.09 -19.58 -38.78
N ASN A 35 -1.60 -19.84 -37.57
CA ASN A 35 -1.90 -19.05 -36.38
C ASN A 35 -0.91 -17.90 -36.17
N ASP A 36 0.11 -17.77 -37.01
CA ASP A 36 1.01 -16.62 -37.01
C ASP A 36 0.51 -15.52 -37.97
N LYS A 37 -0.41 -14.69 -37.49
CA LYS A 37 -1.07 -13.64 -38.27
C LYS A 37 -0.55 -12.26 -37.87
N LEU A 38 0.06 -11.55 -38.81
CA LEU A 38 0.50 -10.17 -38.66
C LEU A 38 -0.39 -9.25 -39.50
N PHE A 39 -1.02 -8.26 -38.87
CA PHE A 39 -1.85 -7.26 -39.53
C PHE A 39 -1.05 -6.01 -39.89
N TYR A 40 -1.52 -5.26 -40.91
CA TYR A 40 -0.97 -3.93 -41.18
C TYR A 40 -1.20 -2.98 -40.00
N SER A 41 -0.26 -2.06 -39.78
CA SER A 41 -0.21 -1.20 -38.60
C SER A 41 -1.41 -0.26 -38.43
N ASP A 42 -2.13 0.03 -39.52
CA ASP A 42 -3.32 0.86 -39.55
C ASP A 42 -4.63 0.12 -39.22
N VAL A 43 -4.57 -1.20 -39.11
CA VAL A 43 -5.72 -2.03 -38.75
C VAL A 43 -5.84 -2.08 -37.23
N VAL A 44 -6.91 -1.50 -36.69
CA VAL A 44 -7.17 -1.47 -35.24
C VAL A 44 -8.40 -2.31 -34.93
N HIS A 45 -8.22 -3.25 -34.01
CA HIS A 45 -9.30 -4.08 -33.49
C HIS A 45 -10.20 -3.30 -32.52
N LYS A 46 -11.51 -3.27 -32.75
CA LYS A 46 -12.49 -2.70 -31.79
C LYS A 46 -12.97 -3.79 -30.84
N ASP A 47 -12.82 -3.59 -29.54
CA ASP A 47 -13.10 -4.54 -28.44
C ASP A 47 -14.53 -5.15 -28.36
N VAL A 48 -15.44 -4.85 -29.32
CA VAL A 48 -16.88 -5.18 -29.25
C VAL A 48 -17.25 -6.52 -29.89
N CYS A 49 -16.31 -7.26 -30.48
CA CYS A 49 -16.66 -8.47 -31.22
C CYS A 49 -16.20 -9.77 -30.51
N GLY A 50 -17.17 -10.63 -30.19
CA GLY A 50 -16.94 -11.97 -29.67
C GLY A 50 -16.62 -12.94 -30.80
N GLY A 51 -15.34 -13.17 -31.06
CA GLY A 51 -14.84 -14.22 -31.96
C GLY A 51 -14.71 -13.82 -33.43
N ASP A 52 -13.53 -14.12 -34.01
CA ASP A 52 -13.16 -14.05 -35.44
C ASP A 52 -13.56 -12.80 -36.22
N CYS A 53 -13.26 -11.64 -35.64
CA CYS A 53 -13.38 -10.36 -36.31
C CYS A 53 -12.06 -9.99 -36.99
N VAL A 54 -12.14 -9.76 -38.30
CA VAL A 54 -11.04 -9.49 -39.24
C VAL A 54 -10.33 -10.76 -39.73
N SER A 55 -11.09 -11.62 -40.39
CA SER A 55 -10.60 -12.72 -41.23
C SER A 55 -10.44 -12.33 -42.71
N SER A 56 -10.32 -11.03 -43.03
CA SER A 56 -10.08 -10.59 -44.40
C SER A 56 -8.59 -10.71 -44.73
N PRO A 57 -8.18 -11.56 -45.69
CA PRO A 57 -6.77 -11.77 -46.06
C PRO A 57 -6.05 -10.49 -46.53
N GLU A 58 -6.83 -9.47 -46.88
CA GLU A 58 -6.41 -8.16 -47.39
C GLU A 58 -5.70 -7.32 -46.32
N HIS A 59 -5.98 -7.57 -45.04
CA HIS A 59 -5.42 -6.84 -43.90
C HIS A 59 -4.17 -7.49 -43.31
N LEU A 60 -3.74 -8.63 -43.86
CA LEU A 60 -2.57 -9.37 -43.40
C LEU A 60 -1.32 -9.00 -44.21
N VAL A 61 -0.21 -8.85 -43.49
CA VAL A 61 1.11 -8.69 -44.10
C VAL A 61 1.56 -10.04 -44.65
N ARG A 62 1.83 -10.10 -45.96
CA ARG A 62 2.40 -11.30 -46.59
C ARG A 62 3.85 -11.47 -46.18
N ARG A 63 4.18 -12.64 -45.62
CA ARG A 63 5.53 -13.02 -45.19
C ARG A 63 5.92 -14.32 -45.85
N ALA A 64 7.19 -14.44 -46.27
CA ALA A 64 7.73 -15.68 -46.79
C ALA A 64 7.80 -16.72 -45.66
N GLU A 65 7.59 -17.99 -45.99
CA GLU A 65 7.91 -19.08 -45.07
C GLU A 65 9.41 -19.14 -44.84
N ARG A 66 9.81 -19.54 -43.63
CA ARG A 66 11.23 -19.73 -43.29
C ARG A 66 11.80 -20.87 -44.12
N ALA A 67 12.97 -20.68 -44.71
CA ALA A 67 13.70 -21.71 -45.43
C ALA A 67 14.31 -22.73 -44.46
N GLU A 68 14.70 -23.90 -44.96
CA GLU A 68 15.38 -24.93 -44.15
C GLU A 68 16.75 -24.47 -43.62
N GLU A 69 17.35 -23.48 -44.27
CA GLU A 69 18.63 -22.87 -43.90
C GLU A 69 18.49 -21.78 -42.83
N ASP A 70 17.25 -21.36 -42.48
CA ASP A 70 17.00 -20.34 -41.48
C ASP A 70 16.97 -20.93 -40.06
N ASP A 71 17.59 -20.22 -39.11
CA ASP A 71 17.48 -20.54 -37.69
C ASP A 71 16.02 -20.58 -37.23
N ASN A 72 15.67 -21.62 -36.49
CA ASN A 72 14.31 -21.84 -36.03
C ASN A 72 14.32 -22.35 -34.58
N PRO A 73 13.99 -21.54 -33.57
CA PRO A 73 13.64 -20.11 -33.63
C PRO A 73 14.84 -19.17 -33.87
N ALA A 74 14.74 -18.24 -34.83
CA ALA A 74 15.75 -17.21 -35.09
C ALA A 74 16.10 -16.36 -33.85
N ILE A 75 17.39 -16.02 -33.72
CA ILE A 75 17.91 -15.17 -32.63
C ILE A 75 18.21 -13.76 -33.13
N HIS A 76 17.68 -12.78 -32.40
CA HIS A 76 17.89 -11.36 -32.69
C HIS A 76 18.64 -10.68 -31.54
N TYR A 77 19.65 -9.87 -31.88
CA TYR A 77 20.37 -9.03 -30.93
C TYR A 77 20.02 -7.56 -31.17
N GLY A 78 19.52 -6.87 -30.15
CA GLY A 78 19.22 -5.45 -30.24
C GLY A 78 18.41 -4.92 -29.06
N LEU A 79 17.85 -3.72 -29.22
CA LEU A 79 17.13 -3.04 -28.16
C LEU A 79 15.74 -3.63 -27.94
N ILE A 80 15.44 -3.98 -26.69
CA ILE A 80 14.12 -4.39 -26.24
C ILE A 80 13.52 -3.25 -25.41
N ALA A 81 12.38 -2.72 -25.82
CA ALA A 81 11.66 -1.70 -25.07
C ALA A 81 10.80 -2.34 -23.99
N SER A 82 10.83 -1.78 -22.78
CA SER A 82 10.09 -2.27 -21.62
C SER A 82 9.21 -1.16 -21.04
N ALA A 83 7.93 -1.45 -20.76
CA ALA A 83 6.97 -0.49 -20.22
C ALA A 83 6.07 -1.12 -19.13
N ASN A 84 5.32 -0.28 -18.40
CA ASN A 84 4.33 -0.70 -17.40
C ASN A 84 2.90 -0.79 -17.94
N GLN A 85 2.69 -0.44 -19.21
CA GLN A 85 1.44 -0.57 -19.92
C GLN A 85 1.64 -1.45 -21.16
N LEU A 86 0.62 -2.24 -21.50
CA LEU A 86 0.64 -3.06 -22.70
C LEU A 86 0.61 -2.16 -23.94
N MET A 87 1.60 -2.29 -24.81
CA MET A 87 1.59 -1.66 -26.13
C MET A 87 0.50 -2.34 -26.99
N LYS A 88 -0.53 -1.57 -27.36
CA LYS A 88 -1.66 -2.04 -28.18
C LYS A 88 -1.81 -1.27 -29.51
N ASP A 89 -0.90 -0.34 -29.78
CA ASP A 89 -0.96 0.52 -30.97
C ASP A 89 0.24 0.22 -31.88
N ALA A 90 -0.05 -0.43 -33.01
CA ALA A 90 0.97 -0.82 -33.98
C ALA A 90 1.66 0.38 -34.65
N ARG A 91 1.00 1.54 -34.78
CA ARG A 91 1.63 2.74 -35.36
C ARG A 91 2.63 3.35 -34.41
N VAL A 92 2.28 3.41 -33.12
CA VAL A 92 3.19 3.86 -32.07
C VAL A 92 4.38 2.89 -31.96
N ARG A 93 4.12 1.58 -31.99
CA ARG A 93 5.16 0.54 -32.05
C ARG A 93 6.13 0.77 -33.20
N ASP A 94 5.62 0.93 -34.43
CA ASP A 94 6.46 1.07 -35.63
C ASP A 94 7.26 2.37 -35.63
N THR A 95 6.66 3.47 -35.16
CA THR A 95 7.34 4.75 -34.99
C THR A 95 8.51 4.62 -34.02
N LEU A 96 8.27 4.05 -32.83
CA LEU A 96 9.31 3.83 -31.82
C LEU A 96 10.39 2.85 -32.30
N ALA A 97 10.00 1.79 -33.02
CA ALA A 97 10.92 0.84 -33.61
C ALA A 97 11.86 1.51 -34.62
N ALA A 98 11.32 2.32 -35.53
CA ALA A 98 12.10 3.05 -36.53
C ALA A 98 13.01 4.12 -35.91
N GLU A 99 12.49 4.91 -34.95
CA GLU A 99 13.25 6.02 -34.34
C GLU A 99 14.37 5.54 -33.43
N ARG A 100 14.19 4.41 -32.74
CA ARG A 100 15.07 3.97 -31.66
C ARG A 100 15.75 2.63 -31.93
N GLY A 101 15.51 2.00 -33.08
CA GLY A 101 16.02 0.68 -33.41
C GLY A 101 15.52 -0.41 -32.45
N ILE A 102 14.27 -0.29 -31.97
CA ILE A 102 13.67 -1.27 -31.05
C ILE A 102 13.23 -2.49 -31.85
N LEU A 103 13.69 -3.67 -31.43
CA LEU A 103 13.34 -4.95 -32.06
C LEU A 103 12.09 -5.59 -31.45
N CYS A 104 11.86 -5.34 -30.16
CA CYS A 104 10.79 -6.00 -29.44
C CYS A 104 10.27 -5.14 -28.28
N PHE A 105 9.00 -5.33 -27.94
CA PHE A 105 8.34 -4.67 -26.82
C PHE A 105 7.93 -5.73 -25.80
N GLU A 106 8.33 -5.50 -24.56
CA GLU A 106 7.98 -6.34 -23.43
C GLU A 106 7.46 -5.44 -22.28
N MET A 107 6.98 -6.06 -21.19
CA MET A 107 6.51 -5.33 -20.01
C MET A 107 7.27 -5.66 -18.72
N GLU A 108 7.74 -4.66 -17.99
CA GLU A 108 8.22 -4.78 -16.59
C GLU A 108 9.65 -5.31 -16.33
N ALA A 109 10.37 -5.83 -17.33
CA ALA A 109 11.75 -6.32 -17.17
C ALA A 109 12.76 -5.20 -16.80
N ALA A 110 12.63 -4.00 -17.38
CA ALA A 110 13.55 -2.90 -17.08
C ALA A 110 13.45 -2.40 -15.63
N GLY A 111 12.32 -2.63 -14.94
CA GLY A 111 12.17 -2.27 -13.54
C GLY A 111 13.13 -3.04 -12.63
N LEU A 112 13.38 -4.30 -12.97
CA LEU A 112 14.28 -5.20 -12.26
C LEU A 112 15.75 -4.84 -12.53
N MET A 113 16.13 -4.68 -13.81
CA MET A 113 17.52 -4.43 -14.23
C MET A 113 18.13 -3.11 -13.71
N ASN A 114 17.29 -2.14 -13.31
CA ASN A 114 17.75 -0.87 -12.75
C ASN A 114 18.23 -0.97 -11.29
N HIS A 115 17.91 -2.06 -10.59
CA HIS A 115 18.15 -2.20 -9.15
C HIS A 115 19.09 -3.35 -8.79
N PHE A 116 19.32 -4.30 -9.71
CA PHE A 116 20.26 -5.39 -9.49
C PHE A 116 20.88 -5.89 -10.81
N PRO A 117 22.12 -6.40 -10.77
CA PRO A 117 22.76 -7.01 -11.93
C PRO A 117 22.09 -8.35 -12.25
N CYS A 118 21.22 -8.35 -13.26
CA CYS A 118 20.53 -9.55 -13.71
C CYS A 118 20.35 -9.59 -15.22
N LEU A 119 20.12 -10.80 -15.69
CA LEU A 119 19.65 -11.06 -17.05
C LEU A 119 18.21 -11.54 -16.97
N VAL A 120 17.33 -10.89 -17.74
CA VAL A 120 15.92 -11.28 -17.84
C VAL A 120 15.73 -12.13 -19.09
N ILE A 121 15.10 -13.29 -18.95
CA ILE A 121 14.73 -14.18 -20.06
C ILE A 121 13.22 -14.28 -20.10
N ARG A 122 12.61 -13.93 -21.25
CA ARG A 122 11.15 -13.90 -21.42
C ARG A 122 10.71 -14.48 -22.75
N GLY A 123 9.54 -15.12 -22.72
CA GLY A 123 8.83 -15.56 -23.91
C GLY A 123 7.86 -14.47 -24.37
N ILE A 124 7.97 -14.04 -25.63
CA ILE A 124 7.12 -13.01 -26.23
C ILE A 124 6.31 -13.65 -27.35
N CYS A 125 5.00 -13.40 -27.36
CA CYS A 125 4.04 -14.10 -28.23
C CYS A 125 3.09 -13.20 -29.02
N ASP A 126 3.12 -11.88 -28.77
CA ASP A 126 2.22 -10.91 -29.40
C ASP A 126 3.02 -9.87 -30.21
N TYR A 127 2.37 -9.26 -31.20
CA TYR A 127 2.98 -8.25 -32.08
C TYR A 127 2.96 -6.83 -31.51
N ALA A 128 2.63 -6.65 -30.22
CA ALA A 128 2.46 -5.34 -29.59
C ALA A 128 1.47 -4.43 -30.35
N ASP A 129 0.35 -5.02 -30.78
CA ASP A 129 -0.74 -4.36 -31.47
C ASP A 129 -2.09 -4.64 -30.77
N SER A 130 -3.19 -4.26 -31.42
CA SER A 130 -4.53 -4.46 -30.87
C SER A 130 -5.02 -5.92 -30.97
N HIS A 131 -4.30 -6.81 -31.66
CA HIS A 131 -4.73 -8.18 -31.95
C HIS A 131 -4.01 -9.17 -31.03
N LYS A 132 -4.70 -9.59 -29.95
CA LYS A 132 -4.12 -10.55 -29.00
C LYS A 132 -4.11 -11.97 -29.56
N ASN A 133 -2.99 -12.66 -29.45
CA ASN A 133 -2.86 -14.06 -29.83
C ASN A 133 -2.40 -14.93 -28.64
N LYS A 134 -3.37 -15.54 -27.96
CA LYS A 134 -3.09 -16.37 -26.77
C LYS A 134 -2.49 -17.73 -27.10
N GLU A 135 -2.55 -18.18 -28.35
CA GLU A 135 -2.14 -19.54 -28.72
C GLU A 135 -0.62 -19.74 -28.68
N TRP A 136 0.15 -18.66 -28.90
CA TRP A 136 1.61 -18.69 -28.89
C TRP A 136 2.23 -18.58 -27.49
N GLN A 137 1.44 -18.23 -26.46
CA GLN A 137 1.94 -18.00 -25.09
C GLN A 137 2.67 -19.22 -24.52
N GLY A 138 2.09 -20.40 -24.72
CA GLY A 138 2.70 -21.64 -24.25
C GLY A 138 4.04 -21.91 -24.92
N TYR A 139 4.07 -21.90 -26.25
CA TYR A 139 5.32 -22.12 -26.99
C TYR A 139 6.39 -21.08 -26.66
N ALA A 140 6.04 -19.80 -26.56
CA ALA A 140 6.98 -18.74 -26.18
C ALA A 140 7.59 -18.96 -24.79
N ALA A 141 6.80 -19.40 -23.80
CA ALA A 141 7.30 -19.75 -22.48
C ALA A 141 8.26 -20.96 -22.52
N MET A 142 7.96 -21.96 -23.35
CA MET A 142 8.82 -23.14 -23.53
C MET A 142 10.16 -22.77 -24.17
N VAL A 143 10.16 -21.91 -25.20
CA VAL A 143 11.39 -21.40 -25.84
C VAL A 143 12.24 -20.62 -24.84
N ALA A 144 11.63 -19.75 -24.04
CA ALA A 144 12.34 -19.00 -23.00
C ALA A 144 12.99 -19.91 -21.95
N ALA A 145 12.29 -20.96 -21.52
CA ALA A 145 12.82 -21.95 -20.57
C ALA A 145 13.97 -22.78 -21.19
N ALA A 146 13.83 -23.21 -22.45
CA ALA A 146 14.87 -23.93 -23.16
C ALA A 146 16.13 -23.07 -23.34
N TYR A 147 15.95 -21.79 -23.72
CA TYR A 147 17.04 -20.84 -23.83
C TYR A 147 17.74 -20.58 -22.49
N ALA A 148 16.97 -20.39 -21.40
CA ALA A 148 17.54 -20.23 -20.07
C ALA A 148 18.39 -21.42 -19.65
N LYS A 149 17.91 -22.65 -19.92
CA LYS A 149 18.65 -23.88 -19.66
C LYS A 149 19.95 -23.96 -20.47
N ASP A 150 19.90 -23.61 -21.75
CA ASP A 150 21.08 -23.62 -22.62
C ASP A 150 22.13 -22.58 -22.17
N LEU A 151 21.67 -21.37 -21.83
CA LEU A 151 22.52 -20.32 -21.32
C LEU A 151 23.22 -20.72 -20.01
N LEU A 152 22.48 -21.29 -19.06
CA LEU A 152 23.04 -21.75 -17.79
C LEU A 152 24.12 -22.82 -17.98
N ARG A 153 24.00 -23.69 -18.99
CA ARG A 153 25.01 -24.70 -19.32
C ARG A 153 26.31 -24.11 -19.85
N LYS A 154 26.28 -22.90 -20.42
CA LYS A 154 27.47 -22.20 -20.91
C LYS A 154 28.19 -21.42 -19.81
N ILE A 155 27.57 -21.24 -18.65
CA ILE A 155 28.18 -20.57 -17.50
C ILE A 155 29.01 -21.60 -16.72
N SER A 156 30.33 -21.42 -16.70
CA SER A 156 31.23 -22.30 -15.94
C SER A 156 30.97 -22.17 -14.43
N PRO A 157 30.79 -23.27 -13.68
CA PRO A 157 30.60 -23.24 -12.23
C PRO A 157 31.70 -22.48 -11.49
N ASN A 158 32.96 -22.65 -11.93
CA ASN A 158 34.12 -21.99 -11.33
C ASN A 158 34.11 -20.46 -11.50
N ARG A 159 33.41 -19.93 -12.52
CA ARG A 159 33.22 -18.47 -12.68
C ARG A 159 32.13 -17.93 -11.76
N VAL A 160 31.16 -18.76 -11.38
CA VAL A 160 30.08 -18.38 -10.45
C VAL A 160 30.59 -18.33 -9.01
N GLU A 161 31.52 -19.23 -8.63
CA GLU A 161 32.08 -19.27 -7.27
C GLU A 161 33.02 -18.10 -6.94
N VAL A 162 33.63 -17.48 -7.96
CA VAL A 162 34.56 -16.34 -7.81
C VAL A 162 33.83 -14.99 -7.80
N GLU A 163 32.59 -14.96 -8.30
CA GLU A 163 31.75 -13.76 -8.25
C GLU A 163 31.32 -13.46 -6.82
N ARG A 164 31.29 -12.17 -6.46
CA ARG A 164 30.88 -11.76 -5.11
C ARG A 164 29.43 -12.16 -4.89
N ARG A 165 29.19 -12.86 -3.78
CA ARG A 165 27.82 -13.19 -3.39
C ARG A 165 27.08 -11.89 -3.11
N ILE A 166 25.82 -11.86 -3.52
CA ILE A 166 24.97 -10.68 -3.34
C ILE A 166 24.82 -10.32 -1.85
N THR A 167 24.93 -11.31 -0.97
CA THR A 167 24.99 -11.15 0.50
C THR A 167 26.14 -10.23 0.94
N ASP A 168 27.31 -10.37 0.34
CA ASP A 168 28.52 -9.66 0.77
C ASP A 168 28.48 -8.19 0.34
N ILE A 169 27.82 -7.92 -0.79
CA ILE A 169 27.56 -6.56 -1.26
C ILE A 169 26.53 -5.87 -0.35
N LEU A 170 25.47 -6.58 0.07
CA LEU A 170 24.42 -6.07 0.95
C LEU A 170 24.94 -5.72 2.35
N MET A 171 25.81 -6.57 2.93
CA MET A 171 26.41 -6.32 4.26
C MET A 171 27.25 -5.03 4.30
N SER A 172 27.92 -4.67 3.20
CA SER A 172 28.70 -3.43 3.12
C SER A 172 27.83 -2.16 3.15
N VAL A 173 26.57 -2.27 2.72
CA VAL A 173 25.60 -1.16 2.71
C VAL A 173 24.92 -1.02 4.08
N GLU A 174 24.61 -2.14 4.75
CA GLU A 174 24.06 -2.16 6.12
C GLU A 174 25.02 -1.47 7.11
N SER A 175 26.32 -1.76 7.02
CA SER A 175 27.33 -1.11 7.89
C SER A 175 27.39 0.41 7.70
N GLY A 176 27.16 0.91 6.48
CA GLY A 176 27.08 2.35 6.20
C GLY A 176 25.80 3.01 6.74
N LEU A 177 24.68 2.28 6.76
CA LEU A 177 23.40 2.74 7.29
C LEU A 177 23.39 2.83 8.82
N ASP A 178 24.02 1.88 9.52
CA ASP A 178 24.15 1.91 10.98
C ASP A 178 24.98 3.12 11.45
N HIS A 179 25.99 3.52 10.68
CA HIS A 179 26.81 4.69 11.00
C HIS A 179 26.03 6.02 10.85
N LEU A 180 25.03 6.07 9.96
CA LEU A 180 24.13 7.22 9.80
C LEU A 180 23.03 7.25 10.87
N ARG A 181 22.52 6.07 11.26
CA ARG A 181 21.52 5.91 12.32
C ARG A 181 22.06 6.38 13.68
N LEU A 182 23.29 6.00 14.03
CA LEU A 182 23.91 6.40 15.30
C LEU A 182 24.07 7.94 15.40
N LYS A 183 24.36 8.61 14.28
CA LYS A 183 24.45 10.08 14.23
C LYS A 183 23.08 10.75 14.39
N ALA A 184 22.01 10.16 13.86
CA ALA A 184 20.66 10.68 14.03
C ALA A 184 20.19 10.57 15.49
N GLU A 185 20.48 9.45 16.15
CA GLU A 185 20.14 9.22 17.56
C GLU A 185 20.81 10.28 18.48
N THR A 186 22.09 10.61 18.26
CA THR A 186 22.79 11.67 19.04
C THR A 186 22.21 13.08 18.87
N HIS A 187 21.63 13.40 17.71
CA HIS A 187 20.96 14.70 17.50
C HIS A 187 19.60 14.79 18.20
N THR A 188 18.95 13.65 18.44
CA THR A 188 17.62 13.58 19.07
C THR A 188 17.72 13.75 20.59
N GLU A 189 18.77 13.21 21.21
CA GLU A 189 19.06 13.40 22.65
C GLU A 189 19.38 14.87 22.98
N LEU A 190 20.08 15.58 22.07
CA LEU A 190 20.38 17.01 22.23
C LEU A 190 19.10 17.88 22.21
N LEU A 191 18.08 17.49 21.42
CA LEU A 191 16.81 18.22 21.31
C LEU A 191 15.88 17.99 22.52
N VAL A 192 15.92 16.79 23.12
CA VAL A 192 15.16 16.49 24.35
C VAL A 192 15.70 17.29 25.55
N GLY A 193 17.03 17.46 25.65
CA GLY A 193 17.64 18.30 26.69
C GLY A 193 17.26 19.77 26.58
N ILE A 194 17.15 20.31 25.36
CA ILE A 194 16.74 21.70 25.13
C ILE A 194 15.25 21.89 25.48
N HIS A 195 14.39 20.92 25.20
CA HIS A 195 12.97 21.00 25.52
C HIS A 195 12.69 20.98 27.05
N GLN A 196 13.47 20.20 27.80
CA GLN A 196 13.40 20.18 29.27
C GLN A 196 13.84 21.51 29.89
N SER A 197 14.87 22.16 29.34
CA SER A 197 15.35 23.45 29.85
C SER A 197 14.39 24.64 29.65
N VAL A 198 13.38 24.49 28.78
CA VAL A 198 12.36 25.54 28.51
C VAL A 198 11.10 25.36 29.38
N GLN A 199 10.88 24.19 29.97
CA GLN A 199 9.70 23.92 30.81
C GLN A 199 9.83 24.41 32.27
N ASP A 200 11.06 24.68 32.74
CA ASP A 200 11.33 25.13 34.13
C ASP A 200 11.03 26.62 34.41
N GLN A 201 10.45 27.35 33.47
CA GLN A 201 10.07 28.75 33.65
C GLN A 201 8.62 29.03 33.28
N LYS A 202 7.67 28.73 34.18
CA LYS A 202 6.35 29.39 34.18
C LYS A 202 5.85 29.67 35.61
N PRO A 203 5.23 30.85 35.85
CA PRO A 203 4.88 31.31 37.19
C PRO A 203 3.56 30.71 37.69
N LYS A 204 3.47 30.51 39.01
CA LYS A 204 2.27 30.08 39.75
C LYS A 204 1.22 31.20 39.76
N ILE A 205 0.01 30.89 39.29
CA ILE A 205 -1.19 31.70 39.53
C ILE A 205 -2.09 30.91 40.49
N THR A 206 -2.44 31.53 41.60
CA THR A 206 -3.32 31.01 42.66
C THR A 206 -4.78 31.03 42.25
N GLU A 207 -5.48 29.97 42.65
CA GLU A 207 -6.89 29.67 42.38
C GLU A 207 -7.85 30.64 43.07
N ASP A 208 -8.95 30.96 42.39
CA ASP A 208 -10.22 31.20 43.05
C ASP A 208 -11.29 30.31 42.39
N ALA A 209 -11.85 29.44 43.21
CA ALA A 209 -12.85 28.45 42.83
C ALA A 209 -14.24 29.05 43.06
N SER A 210 -14.87 29.55 42.00
CA SER A 210 -16.33 29.49 41.86
C SER A 210 -16.79 29.77 40.43
N ALA A 211 -17.76 28.94 40.01
CA ALA A 211 -18.71 29.17 38.93
C ALA A 211 -18.23 29.12 37.47
N TYR A 212 -18.18 27.94 36.84
CA TYR A 212 -18.41 27.85 35.38
C TYR A 212 -19.17 26.57 35.00
N SER A 213 -20.51 26.69 34.95
CA SER A 213 -21.38 25.79 34.19
C SER A 213 -21.43 26.28 32.75
N GLY A 214 -20.38 25.99 31.97
CA GLY A 214 -20.26 26.35 30.56
C GLY A 214 -19.80 25.15 29.74
N SER A 215 -20.08 25.14 28.44
CA SER A 215 -19.54 24.13 27.52
C SER A 215 -18.04 24.38 27.29
N HIS A 216 -17.24 23.32 27.38
CA HIS A 216 -15.79 23.39 27.20
C HIS A 216 -15.38 22.84 25.83
N TYR A 217 -14.42 23.50 25.19
CA TYR A 217 -13.90 23.09 23.89
C TYR A 217 -12.39 22.88 23.97
N VAL A 218 -11.99 21.61 24.04
CA VAL A 218 -10.59 21.19 24.03
C VAL A 218 -10.31 20.55 22.68
N MET A 219 -10.17 21.38 21.65
CA MET A 219 -9.73 20.97 20.32
C MET A 219 -8.82 22.06 19.74
N GLY A 220 -7.58 21.72 19.40
CA GLY A 220 -6.60 22.64 18.83
C GLY A 220 -6.74 22.87 17.31
N PHE A 221 -7.85 22.46 16.71
CA PHE A 221 -8.03 22.44 15.26
C PHE A 221 -9.16 23.36 14.80
N ALA A 222 -8.91 24.07 13.70
CA ALA A 222 -9.94 24.76 12.94
C ALA A 222 -10.54 23.83 11.87
N SER A 223 -11.81 24.07 11.51
CA SER A 223 -12.42 23.40 10.35
C SER A 223 -11.67 23.80 9.08
N ASP A 224 -11.32 22.81 8.26
CA ASP A 224 -10.74 23.06 6.93
C ASP A 224 -11.79 23.73 6.02
N PRO A 225 -11.55 24.95 5.51
CA PRO A 225 -12.49 25.62 4.60
C PRO A 225 -12.64 24.90 3.26
N GLU A 226 -11.66 24.08 2.87
CA GLU A 226 -11.66 23.35 1.61
C GLU A 226 -12.24 21.93 1.77
N PHE A 227 -12.75 21.60 2.96
CA PHE A 227 -13.31 20.29 3.28
C PHE A 227 -14.42 19.85 2.32
N VAL A 228 -14.26 18.66 1.72
CA VAL A 228 -15.27 18.02 0.87
C VAL A 228 -16.11 17.04 1.68
N GLU A 229 -17.41 17.29 1.74
CA GLU A 229 -18.35 16.46 2.50
C GLU A 229 -18.54 15.07 1.87
N ARG A 230 -18.65 14.06 2.74
CA ARG A 230 -18.91 12.68 2.38
C ARG A 230 -20.31 12.28 2.84
N SER A 231 -21.31 12.61 2.04
CA SER A 231 -22.75 12.56 2.39
C SER A 231 -23.20 11.28 3.11
N GLU A 232 -22.82 10.10 2.61
CA GLU A 232 -23.18 8.80 3.22
C GLU A 232 -22.62 8.66 4.65
N ILE A 233 -21.34 8.96 4.84
CA ILE A 233 -20.67 8.89 6.15
C ILE A 233 -21.21 9.98 7.07
N TRP A 234 -21.48 11.16 6.51
CA TRP A 234 -22.04 12.30 7.23
C TRP A 234 -23.43 11.99 7.79
N ALA A 235 -24.32 11.42 6.96
CA ALA A 235 -25.64 10.97 7.39
C ALA A 235 -25.53 9.91 8.50
N TRP A 236 -24.66 8.92 8.32
CA TRP A 236 -24.41 7.89 9.32
C TRP A 236 -23.90 8.46 10.66
N MET A 237 -22.99 9.45 10.63
CA MET A 237 -22.48 10.08 11.84
C MET A 237 -23.58 10.83 12.59
N LYS A 238 -24.42 11.58 11.88
CA LYS A 238 -25.57 12.29 12.47
C LYS A 238 -26.56 11.32 13.10
N GLU A 239 -26.96 10.28 12.38
CA GLU A 239 -27.90 9.26 12.87
C GLU A 239 -27.35 8.53 14.10
N SER A 240 -26.07 8.16 14.08
CA SER A 240 -25.42 7.49 15.21
C SER A 240 -25.36 8.38 16.45
N TYR A 241 -25.07 9.68 16.26
CA TYR A 241 -24.95 10.64 17.37
C TYR A 241 -26.30 10.96 18.02
N THR A 242 -27.34 11.21 17.22
CA THR A 242 -28.69 11.50 17.74
C THR A 242 -29.42 10.24 18.22
N GLY A 243 -28.97 9.07 17.77
CA GLY A 243 -29.49 7.77 18.20
C GLY A 243 -28.93 7.27 19.54
N LEU A 244 -29.08 5.96 19.75
CA LEU A 244 -28.70 5.28 21.00
C LEU A 244 -27.20 4.93 21.08
N ALA A 245 -26.39 5.24 20.06
CA ALA A 245 -24.98 4.87 20.05
C ALA A 245 -24.23 5.69 21.10
N ARG A 246 -23.65 5.05 22.13
CA ARG A 246 -22.78 5.72 23.11
C ARG A 246 -21.33 5.84 22.61
N ARG A 247 -20.90 4.87 21.82
CA ARG A 247 -19.60 4.81 21.18
C ARG A 247 -19.78 4.51 19.71
N MET A 248 -18.98 5.17 18.88
CA MET A 248 -18.99 5.02 17.43
C MET A 248 -17.58 5.15 16.88
N ALA A 249 -17.26 4.45 15.79
CA ALA A 249 -15.92 4.47 15.21
C ALA A 249 -15.94 4.69 13.70
N LEU A 250 -14.98 5.48 13.26
CA LEU A 250 -14.53 5.56 11.88
C LEU A 250 -13.25 4.74 11.75
N PHE A 251 -13.26 3.69 10.93
CA PHE A 251 -12.06 2.92 10.63
C PHE A 251 -11.72 2.94 9.14
N GLY A 252 -10.45 2.73 8.81
CA GLY A 252 -9.97 2.71 7.41
C GLY A 252 -8.52 3.13 7.30
N MET A 253 -7.95 3.05 6.11
CA MET A 253 -6.51 3.26 5.92
C MET A 253 -6.03 4.67 6.31
N GLY A 254 -4.75 4.80 6.67
CA GLY A 254 -4.09 6.10 6.87
C GLY A 254 -4.22 7.00 5.63
N GLY A 255 -4.59 8.26 5.84
CA GLY A 255 -4.75 9.23 4.75
C GLY A 255 -6.13 9.30 4.08
N PHE A 256 -7.10 8.46 4.49
CA PHE A 256 -8.48 8.46 3.93
C PHE A 256 -9.41 9.53 4.54
N GLY A 257 -8.89 10.40 5.42
CA GLY A 257 -9.63 11.56 5.94
C GLY A 257 -10.47 11.33 7.20
N LYS A 258 -10.25 10.23 7.95
CA LYS A 258 -10.98 9.93 9.20
C LYS A 258 -10.92 11.07 10.23
N SER A 259 -9.72 11.57 10.53
CA SER A 259 -9.54 12.66 11.49
C SER A 259 -10.18 13.96 11.00
N GLN A 260 -10.16 14.24 9.69
CA GLN A 260 -10.84 15.41 9.10
C GLN A 260 -12.38 15.30 9.20
N LEU A 261 -12.94 14.10 9.00
CA LEU A 261 -14.36 13.84 9.26
C LEU A 261 -14.71 14.08 10.73
N ALA A 262 -13.87 13.61 11.66
CA ALA A 262 -14.09 13.80 13.09
C ALA A 262 -13.99 15.28 13.52
N ILE A 263 -13.01 16.04 12.99
CA ILE A 263 -12.89 17.49 13.22
C ILE A 263 -14.16 18.20 12.73
N ARG A 264 -14.57 17.94 11.48
CA ARG A 264 -15.78 18.57 10.91
C ARG A 264 -17.02 18.23 11.71
N PHE A 265 -17.15 16.98 12.16
CA PHE A 265 -18.28 16.53 12.96
C PHE A 265 -18.29 17.19 14.34
N ALA A 266 -17.13 17.32 15.00
CA ALA A 266 -17.02 17.99 16.28
C ALA A 266 -17.34 19.49 16.19
N CYS A 267 -16.93 20.17 15.10
CA CYS A 267 -17.38 21.54 14.82
C CYS A 267 -18.91 21.62 14.63
N TYR A 268 -19.50 20.69 13.88
CA TYR A 268 -20.96 20.62 13.72
C TYR A 268 -21.69 20.42 15.05
N VAL A 269 -21.20 19.53 15.92
CA VAL A 269 -21.82 19.29 17.23
C VAL A 269 -21.73 20.53 18.12
N ARG A 270 -20.60 21.24 18.09
CA ARG A 270 -20.44 22.52 18.80
C ARG A 270 -21.46 23.56 18.33
N ASP A 271 -21.68 23.65 17.02
CA ASP A 271 -22.53 24.69 16.43
C ASP A 271 -24.04 24.37 16.63
N GLU A 272 -24.44 23.10 16.50
CA GLU A 272 -25.85 22.67 16.65
C GLU A 272 -26.26 22.37 18.10
N PHE A 273 -25.32 21.96 18.96
CA PHE A 273 -25.58 21.62 20.35
C PHE A 273 -24.67 22.43 21.29
N PRO A 274 -24.91 23.74 21.47
CA PRO A 274 -23.99 24.65 22.18
C PRO A 274 -23.72 24.29 23.65
N THR A 275 -24.59 23.49 24.26
CA THR A 275 -24.45 22.99 25.64
C THR A 275 -23.54 21.76 25.74
N THR A 276 -23.13 21.18 24.61
CA THR A 276 -22.27 19.98 24.55
C THR A 276 -20.80 20.37 24.59
N SER A 277 -20.04 19.80 25.51
CA SER A 277 -18.58 19.97 25.56
C SER A 277 -17.89 19.06 24.56
N ILE A 278 -16.78 19.52 23.96
CA ILE A 278 -15.99 18.74 23.01
C ILE A 278 -14.61 18.48 23.61
N PHE A 279 -14.22 17.22 23.70
CA PHE A 279 -12.90 16.81 24.20
C PHE A 279 -12.15 16.01 23.13
N TRP A 280 -10.97 16.47 22.74
CA TRP A 280 -10.10 15.76 21.80
C TRP A 280 -8.99 15.02 22.54
N VAL A 281 -8.85 13.72 22.29
CA VAL A 281 -7.92 12.81 22.97
C VAL A 281 -7.03 12.11 21.94
N HIS A 282 -5.71 12.14 22.16
CA HIS A 282 -4.73 11.46 21.31
C HIS A 282 -4.55 10.01 21.73
N GLY A 283 -5.13 9.09 20.96
CA GLY A 283 -5.16 7.66 21.22
C GLY A 283 -3.98 6.84 20.68
N ALA A 284 -2.93 7.49 20.17
CA ALA A 284 -1.83 6.79 19.53
C ALA A 284 -0.98 5.95 20.51
N THR A 285 -0.72 6.51 21.70
CA THR A 285 0.13 5.93 22.75
C THR A 285 -0.46 6.23 24.14
N ARG A 286 0.02 5.53 25.18
CA ARG A 286 -0.39 5.78 26.57
C ARG A 286 -0.04 7.21 27.00
N ASP A 287 1.17 7.65 26.69
CA ASP A 287 1.66 8.99 27.06
C ASP A 287 0.84 10.11 26.43
N THR A 288 0.52 9.99 25.13
CA THR A 288 -0.31 11.00 24.45
C THR A 288 -1.75 11.01 24.97
N PHE A 289 -2.27 9.85 25.37
CA PHE A 289 -3.61 9.73 25.94
C PHE A 289 -3.67 10.37 27.34
N GLU A 290 -2.69 10.09 28.18
CA GLU A 290 -2.54 10.68 29.52
C GLU A 290 -2.34 12.20 29.45
N ALA A 291 -1.53 12.68 28.50
CA ALA A 291 -1.35 14.10 28.26
C ALA A 291 -2.69 14.78 27.87
N SER A 292 -3.48 14.17 26.98
CA SER A 292 -4.81 14.69 26.65
C SER A 292 -5.76 14.71 27.85
N TYR A 293 -5.77 13.65 28.67
CA TYR A 293 -6.59 13.62 29.89
C TYR A 293 -6.15 14.66 30.92
N ARG A 294 -4.85 14.97 31.00
CA ARG A 294 -4.32 16.08 31.80
C ARG A 294 -4.87 17.42 31.34
N THR A 295 -4.83 17.69 30.04
CA THR A 295 -5.41 18.91 29.46
C THR A 295 -6.91 19.03 29.77
N ILE A 296 -7.66 17.92 29.71
CA ILE A 296 -9.08 17.89 30.09
C ILE A 296 -9.24 18.22 31.58
N ALA A 297 -8.45 17.59 32.45
CA ALA A 297 -8.51 17.83 33.90
C ALA A 297 -8.17 19.28 34.26
N GLU A 298 -7.19 19.88 33.59
CA GLU A 298 -6.81 21.29 33.73
C GLU A 298 -7.92 22.22 33.24
N THR A 299 -8.50 21.95 32.07
CA THR A 299 -9.56 22.77 31.48
C THR A 299 -10.83 22.76 32.34
N LEU A 300 -11.16 21.61 32.92
CA LEU A 300 -12.31 21.43 33.81
C LEU A 300 -12.01 21.84 35.25
N LEU A 301 -10.77 22.27 35.53
CA LEU A 301 -10.31 22.64 36.87
C LEU A 301 -10.64 21.56 37.91
N LEU A 302 -10.39 20.29 37.57
CA LEU A 302 -10.73 19.18 38.46
C LEU A 302 -9.99 19.30 39.80
N PRO A 303 -10.66 19.07 40.94
CA PRO A 303 -9.99 19.01 42.23
C PRO A 303 -8.94 17.90 42.22
N ARG A 304 -7.81 18.11 42.91
CA ARG A 304 -6.75 17.11 43.08
C ARG A 304 -6.04 16.68 41.79
N ARG A 305 -6.23 17.42 40.68
CA ARG A 305 -5.58 17.14 39.38
C ARG A 305 -4.05 17.20 39.40
N THR A 306 -3.46 17.86 40.40
CA THR A 306 -2.00 17.97 40.61
C THR A 306 -1.46 16.99 41.64
N ASP A 307 -2.31 16.18 42.28
CA ASP A 307 -1.87 15.22 43.30
C ASP A 307 -1.15 14.04 42.62
N ALA A 308 0.10 13.77 43.00
CA ALA A 308 0.91 12.70 42.40
C ALA A 308 0.34 11.28 42.60
N GLU A 309 -0.42 11.07 43.68
CA GLU A 309 -1.01 9.77 44.04
C GLU A 309 -2.36 9.50 43.36
N VAL A 310 -2.92 10.48 42.64
CA VAL A 310 -4.24 10.33 42.01
C VAL A 310 -4.09 9.75 40.61
N ASN A 311 -4.82 8.67 40.32
CA ASN A 311 -5.00 8.20 38.95
C ASN A 311 -5.84 9.22 38.17
N LEU A 312 -5.15 10.09 37.44
CA LEU A 312 -5.72 11.16 36.62
C LEU A 312 -6.76 10.63 35.60
N LEU A 313 -6.52 9.46 35.01
CA LEU A 313 -7.43 8.86 34.03
C LEU A 313 -8.77 8.48 34.66
N ALA A 314 -8.72 7.86 35.84
CA ALA A 314 -9.90 7.53 36.62
C ALA A 314 -10.64 8.80 37.07
N LEU A 315 -9.91 9.83 37.52
CA LEU A 315 -10.49 11.10 37.97
C LEU A 315 -11.33 11.76 36.87
N VAL A 316 -10.79 11.88 35.65
CA VAL A 316 -11.50 12.47 34.51
C VAL A 316 -12.70 11.63 34.12
N ARG A 317 -12.56 10.29 34.03
CA ARG A 317 -13.66 9.37 33.74
C ARG A 317 -14.81 9.57 34.74
N ASP A 318 -14.49 9.53 36.02
CA ASP A 318 -15.49 9.58 37.10
C ASP A 318 -16.17 10.95 37.16
N TRP A 319 -15.44 12.02 36.86
CA TRP A 319 -16.03 13.36 36.74
C TRP A 319 -17.01 13.45 35.56
N LEU A 320 -16.64 12.95 34.37
CA LEU A 320 -17.50 12.98 33.18
C LEU A 320 -18.76 12.12 33.34
N GLN A 321 -18.69 11.07 34.17
CA GLN A 321 -19.81 10.15 34.42
C GLN A 321 -20.81 10.63 35.48
N LYS A 322 -20.61 11.78 36.13
CA LYS A 322 -21.56 12.30 37.13
C LYS A 322 -22.96 12.45 36.53
N VAL A 323 -23.98 12.12 37.32
CA VAL A 323 -25.39 12.07 36.89
C VAL A 323 -25.90 13.44 36.40
N ASP A 324 -25.44 14.52 37.03
CA ASP A 324 -25.76 15.91 36.63
C ASP A 324 -24.72 16.50 35.65
N GLY A 325 -23.97 15.65 34.95
CA GLY A 325 -22.92 16.08 34.03
C GLY A 325 -23.47 16.74 32.76
N ASN A 326 -22.78 17.77 32.29
CA ASN A 326 -23.09 18.37 30.99
C ASN A 326 -22.86 17.35 29.85
N PRO A 327 -23.66 17.38 28.78
CA PRO A 327 -23.42 16.54 27.62
C PRO A 327 -22.02 16.77 27.05
N PHE A 328 -21.41 15.71 26.51
CA PHE A 328 -20.12 15.84 25.86
C PHE A 328 -19.95 14.89 24.67
N LEU A 329 -19.11 15.31 23.71
CA LEU A 329 -18.53 14.48 22.69
C LEU A 329 -17.03 14.36 22.95
N MET A 330 -16.55 13.15 23.19
CA MET A 330 -15.13 12.84 23.27
C MET A 330 -14.67 12.20 21.95
N VAL A 331 -13.67 12.79 21.29
CA VAL A 331 -13.05 12.23 20.09
C VAL A 331 -11.72 11.59 20.48
N ILE A 332 -11.57 10.29 20.27
CA ILE A 332 -10.32 9.56 20.43
C ILE A 332 -9.71 9.37 19.05
N ASP A 333 -8.69 10.16 18.74
CA ASP A 333 -8.05 10.16 17.44
C ASP A 333 -6.84 9.21 17.39
N ASN A 334 -6.68 8.46 16.29
CA ASN A 334 -5.55 7.57 16.05
C ASN A 334 -5.43 6.40 17.05
N ALA A 335 -6.56 5.84 17.48
CA ALA A 335 -6.67 4.68 18.37
C ALA A 335 -6.30 3.37 17.66
N ASP A 336 -5.09 3.31 17.12
CA ASP A 336 -4.65 2.19 16.29
C ASP A 336 -4.21 1.00 17.15
N ASN A 337 -3.67 1.24 18.36
CA ASN A 337 -3.01 0.23 19.18
C ASN A 337 -3.96 -0.54 20.10
N VAL A 338 -4.50 -1.65 19.61
CA VAL A 338 -5.39 -2.55 20.37
C VAL A 338 -4.80 -2.96 21.73
N GLY A 339 -3.48 -3.16 21.80
CA GLY A 339 -2.80 -3.64 23.00
C GLY A 339 -2.92 -2.68 24.17
N ILE A 340 -2.77 -1.36 23.94
CA ILE A 340 -2.86 -0.36 25.04
C ILE A 340 -4.29 -0.15 25.54
N TYR A 341 -5.30 -0.52 24.74
CA TYR A 341 -6.71 -0.42 25.12
C TYR A 341 -7.23 -1.67 25.83
N SER A 342 -6.58 -2.82 25.62
CA SER A 342 -6.96 -4.10 26.20
C SER A 342 -6.21 -4.34 27.51
N SER A 343 -6.84 -5.00 28.48
CA SER A 343 -6.12 -5.47 29.67
C SER A 343 -5.27 -6.68 29.27
N ASN A 344 -3.95 -6.51 29.32
CA ASN A 344 -3.00 -7.59 28.96
C ASN A 344 -2.43 -8.29 30.19
N ALA A 345 -2.71 -7.81 31.40
CA ALA A 345 -2.22 -8.34 32.66
C ALA A 345 -3.25 -8.09 33.80
N PRO A 346 -3.30 -8.93 34.84
CA PRO A 346 -4.27 -8.81 35.94
C PRO A 346 -4.23 -7.46 36.70
N ASN A 347 -3.13 -6.72 36.61
CA ASN A 347 -2.95 -5.39 37.23
C ASN A 347 -2.82 -4.24 36.21
N ASP A 348 -2.94 -4.49 34.91
CA ASP A 348 -2.91 -3.43 33.88
C ASP A 348 -4.33 -3.21 33.34
N GLU A 349 -4.96 -2.16 33.85
CA GLU A 349 -6.21 -1.66 33.28
C GLU A 349 -5.90 -0.96 31.95
N GLY A 350 -6.24 -1.64 30.85
CA GLY A 350 -6.11 -1.06 29.51
C GLY A 350 -6.94 0.22 29.38
N LEU A 351 -6.53 1.14 28.50
CA LEU A 351 -7.11 2.48 28.38
C LEU A 351 -8.62 2.51 28.11
N ALA A 352 -9.20 1.42 27.60
CA ALA A 352 -10.64 1.30 27.41
C ALA A 352 -11.45 1.36 28.73
N SER A 353 -10.84 1.03 29.87
CA SER A 353 -11.46 1.12 31.21
C SER A 353 -11.65 2.57 31.67
N TYR A 354 -10.86 3.50 31.14
CA TYR A 354 -10.90 4.93 31.46
C TYR A 354 -11.82 5.74 30.54
N LEU A 355 -12.45 5.08 29.56
CA LEU A 355 -13.44 5.73 28.71
C LEU A 355 -14.77 5.87 29.45
N PRO A 356 -15.39 7.07 29.45
CA PRO A 356 -16.69 7.28 30.10
C PRO A 356 -17.77 6.30 29.63
N LYS A 357 -18.59 5.86 30.58
CA LYS A 357 -19.74 4.98 30.39
C LYS A 357 -20.98 5.64 30.98
N CYS A 358 -21.48 6.68 30.30
CA CYS A 358 -22.69 7.41 30.68
C CYS A 358 -23.62 7.64 29.49
N ASP A 359 -24.87 8.03 29.76
CA ASP A 359 -25.91 8.21 28.73
C ASP A 359 -25.90 9.60 28.10
N HIS A 360 -25.44 10.62 28.83
CA HIS A 360 -25.29 12.00 28.36
C HIS A 360 -23.98 12.26 27.60
N GLY A 361 -23.09 11.26 27.54
CA GLY A 361 -21.78 11.35 26.87
C GLY A 361 -21.69 10.46 25.64
N LYS A 362 -21.04 10.96 24.59
CA LYS A 362 -20.79 10.23 23.34
C LYS A 362 -19.29 10.15 23.08
N VAL A 363 -18.81 9.02 22.57
CA VAL A 363 -17.40 8.82 22.19
C VAL A 363 -17.30 8.48 20.71
N LEU A 364 -16.56 9.28 19.95
CA LEU A 364 -16.19 9.03 18.55
C LEU A 364 -14.73 8.58 18.49
N ILE A 365 -14.46 7.49 17.79
CA ILE A 365 -13.12 6.89 17.70
C ILE A 365 -12.66 6.93 16.24
N THR A 366 -11.43 7.35 15.98
CA THR A 366 -10.79 7.17 14.67
C THR A 366 -9.66 6.15 14.79
N THR A 367 -9.60 5.18 13.88
CA THR A 367 -8.57 4.14 13.90
C THR A 367 -8.27 3.59 12.51
N ARG A 368 -7.08 3.05 12.30
CA ARG A 368 -6.71 2.32 11.08
C ARG A 368 -7.15 0.86 11.12
N SER A 369 -7.40 0.31 12.31
CA SER A 369 -7.68 -1.10 12.50
C SER A 369 -9.16 -1.33 12.81
N ARG A 370 -9.83 -2.13 11.98
CA ARG A 370 -11.20 -2.62 12.28
C ARG A 370 -11.25 -3.33 13.63
N ASN A 371 -10.26 -4.16 13.93
CA ASN A 371 -10.20 -4.92 15.18
C ASN A 371 -10.15 -3.99 16.41
N ALA A 372 -9.45 -2.86 16.31
CA ALA A 372 -9.46 -1.83 17.36
C ALA A 372 -10.84 -1.20 17.53
N ALA A 373 -11.53 -0.85 16.44
CA ALA A 373 -12.88 -0.32 16.49
C ALA A 373 -13.86 -1.32 17.13
N GLU A 374 -13.81 -2.59 16.71
CA GLU A 374 -14.66 -3.65 17.25
C GLU A 374 -14.43 -3.88 18.73
N LYS A 375 -13.17 -3.91 19.19
CA LYS A 375 -12.86 -4.06 20.62
C LYS A 375 -13.32 -2.87 21.47
N LEU A 376 -13.24 -1.65 20.94
CA LEU A 376 -13.61 -0.44 21.69
C LEU A 376 -15.12 -0.19 21.75
N ILE A 377 -15.88 -0.74 20.79
CA ILE A 377 -17.33 -0.54 20.65
C ILE A 377 -18.14 -1.77 21.05
N GLY A 378 -17.62 -2.98 20.81
CA GLY A 378 -18.26 -4.27 21.06
C GLY A 378 -19.24 -4.72 19.98
N ASN A 379 -20.09 -3.83 19.46
CA ASN A 379 -21.06 -4.13 18.40
C ASN A 379 -20.67 -3.47 17.07
N GLY A 380 -20.60 -4.28 16.00
CA GLY A 380 -20.29 -3.81 14.63
C GLY A 380 -21.25 -2.77 14.05
N LYS A 381 -22.46 -2.61 14.62
CA LYS A 381 -23.48 -1.65 14.12
C LYS A 381 -22.98 -0.20 14.09
N TRP A 382 -22.16 0.20 15.05
CA TRP A 382 -21.70 1.60 15.20
C TRP A 382 -20.27 1.80 14.69
N ILE A 383 -19.88 1.00 13.71
CA ILE A 383 -18.56 1.04 13.08
C ILE A 383 -18.74 1.33 11.59
N GLN A 384 -18.17 2.45 11.13
CA GLN A 384 -18.24 2.86 9.72
C GLN A 384 -16.86 2.79 9.08
N GLN A 385 -16.78 2.07 7.96
CA GLN A 385 -15.60 2.10 7.12
C GLN A 385 -15.55 3.41 6.36
N VAL A 386 -14.38 4.04 6.37
CA VAL A 386 -14.06 5.23 5.58
C VAL A 386 -13.22 4.77 4.40
N PRO A 387 -13.77 4.66 3.17
CA PRO A 387 -12.99 4.29 1.98
C PRO A 387 -12.25 5.49 1.39
N VAL A 388 -11.54 5.31 0.27
CA VAL A 388 -11.06 6.42 -0.58
C VAL A 388 -12.21 7.33 -1.02
N MET A 389 -11.91 8.55 -1.48
CA MET A 389 -12.94 9.43 -2.00
C MET A 389 -13.54 8.86 -3.29
N LYS A 390 -14.83 9.12 -3.53
CA LYS A 390 -15.41 8.95 -4.87
C LYS A 390 -14.68 9.89 -5.84
N HIS A 391 -14.67 9.56 -7.12
CA HIS A 391 -13.92 10.32 -8.12
C HIS A 391 -14.25 11.82 -8.10
N GLU A 392 -15.53 12.15 -7.98
CA GLU A 392 -16.07 13.51 -7.95
C GLU A 392 -15.69 14.25 -6.67
N GLN A 393 -15.65 13.55 -5.54
CA GLN A 393 -15.20 14.11 -4.26
C GLN A 393 -13.70 14.42 -4.29
N ALA A 394 -12.91 13.51 -4.87
CA ALA A 394 -11.46 13.68 -5.04
C ALA A 394 -11.14 14.85 -5.98
N LEU A 395 -11.85 14.95 -7.10
CA LEU A 395 -11.73 16.05 -8.05
C LEU A 395 -12.09 17.39 -7.40
N GLN A 396 -13.21 17.43 -6.66
CA GLN A 396 -13.62 18.64 -5.94
C GLN A 396 -12.58 19.07 -4.90
N LEU A 397 -11.95 18.14 -4.20
CA LEU A 397 -10.89 18.45 -3.22
C LEU A 397 -9.69 19.10 -3.92
N LEU A 398 -9.22 18.51 -5.02
CA LEU A 398 -8.10 19.04 -5.80
C LEU A 398 -8.41 20.45 -6.35
N GLN A 399 -9.61 20.65 -6.89
CA GLN A 399 -10.06 21.93 -7.44
C GLN A 399 -10.09 23.02 -6.37
N ARG A 400 -10.67 22.76 -5.19
CA ARG A 400 -10.74 23.72 -4.08
C ARG A 400 -9.34 24.14 -3.61
N ARG A 401 -8.44 23.16 -3.44
CA ARG A 401 -7.05 23.39 -2.99
C ARG A 401 -6.20 24.18 -3.98
N LEU A 402 -6.49 24.04 -5.28
CA LEU A 402 -5.74 24.71 -6.35
C LEU A 402 -6.41 26.01 -6.84
N GLY A 403 -7.65 26.26 -6.46
CA GLY A 403 -8.46 27.38 -6.98
C GLY A 403 -8.62 27.31 -8.50
N ILE A 404 -8.82 26.11 -9.05
CA ILE A 404 -8.96 25.88 -10.50
C ILE A 404 -10.31 25.27 -10.85
N GLU A 405 -10.76 25.52 -12.08
CA GLU A 405 -11.93 24.89 -12.67
C GLU A 405 -11.56 23.61 -13.43
N ASP A 406 -12.56 22.87 -13.88
CA ASP A 406 -12.47 21.50 -14.37
C ASP A 406 -11.49 21.30 -15.55
N GLU A 407 -10.29 20.78 -15.26
CA GLU A 407 -9.27 20.40 -16.23
C GLU A 407 -9.24 18.86 -16.41
N SER A 408 -9.09 18.37 -17.65
CA SER A 408 -8.86 16.94 -17.91
C SER A 408 -7.69 16.39 -17.10
N ASP A 409 -6.61 17.17 -16.98
CA ASP A 409 -5.41 16.81 -16.21
C ASP A 409 -5.73 16.62 -14.71
N ALA A 410 -6.74 17.32 -14.17
CA ALA A 410 -7.16 17.17 -12.79
C ALA A 410 -7.82 15.81 -12.55
N ARG A 411 -8.63 15.33 -13.50
CA ARG A 411 -9.26 13.99 -13.46
C ARG A 411 -8.21 12.88 -13.50
N ASP A 412 -7.25 13.01 -14.42
CA ASP A 412 -6.17 12.03 -14.57
C ASP A 412 -5.27 12.00 -13.33
N LEU A 413 -4.99 13.17 -12.74
CA LEU A 413 -4.19 13.26 -11.52
C LEU A 413 -4.88 12.62 -10.32
N VAL A 414 -6.17 12.88 -10.07
CA VAL A 414 -6.85 12.25 -8.93
C VAL A 414 -6.96 10.74 -9.10
N GLY A 415 -7.10 10.25 -10.33
CA GLY A 415 -7.03 8.83 -10.66
C GLY A 415 -5.65 8.22 -10.37
N ALA A 416 -4.57 8.89 -10.79
CA ALA A 416 -3.19 8.45 -10.52
C ALA A 416 -2.84 8.46 -9.01
N LEU A 417 -3.55 9.26 -8.21
CA LEU A 417 -3.43 9.34 -6.76
C LEU A 417 -4.39 8.40 -6.01
N ASP A 418 -5.01 7.43 -6.71
CA ASP A 418 -5.98 6.45 -6.20
C ASP A 418 -7.16 7.10 -5.43
N HIS A 419 -7.47 8.36 -5.71
CA HIS A 419 -8.50 9.13 -5.01
C HIS A 419 -8.27 9.25 -3.48
N ILE A 420 -6.99 9.17 -3.04
CA ILE A 420 -6.61 9.24 -1.63
C ILE A 420 -6.51 10.72 -1.21
N PRO A 421 -7.34 11.20 -0.25
CA PRO A 421 -7.39 12.62 0.12
C PRO A 421 -6.04 13.22 0.50
N LEU A 422 -5.25 12.49 1.30
CA LEU A 422 -3.92 12.93 1.70
C LEU A 422 -2.96 13.09 0.52
N ALA A 423 -2.99 12.15 -0.43
CA ALA A 423 -2.14 12.20 -1.61
C ALA A 423 -2.53 13.39 -2.50
N ILE A 424 -3.83 13.66 -2.62
CA ILE A 424 -4.38 14.80 -3.36
C ILE A 424 -3.98 16.13 -2.70
N SER A 425 -4.16 16.28 -1.39
CA SER A 425 -3.77 17.50 -0.67
C SER A 425 -2.26 17.78 -0.80
N GLN A 426 -1.42 16.76 -0.70
CA GLN A 426 0.03 16.91 -0.93
C GLN A 426 0.37 17.32 -2.36
N ALA A 427 -0.24 16.67 -3.36
CA ALA A 427 0.00 17.01 -4.75
C ALA A 427 -0.46 18.45 -5.04
N ALA A 428 -1.64 18.84 -4.54
CA ALA A 428 -2.17 20.20 -4.66
C ALA A 428 -1.22 21.22 -4.02
N ALA A 429 -0.77 20.99 -2.79
CA ALA A 429 0.17 21.87 -2.11
C ALA A 429 1.51 21.99 -2.86
N TYR A 430 2.06 20.87 -3.32
CA TYR A 430 3.31 20.86 -4.09
C TYR A 430 3.19 21.68 -5.38
N ILE A 431 2.09 21.50 -6.11
CA ILE A 431 1.80 22.24 -7.34
C ILE A 431 1.64 23.72 -7.02
N HIS A 432 0.77 24.06 -6.06
CA HIS A 432 0.48 25.43 -5.65
C HIS A 432 1.75 26.21 -5.28
N CYS A 433 2.58 25.65 -4.38
CA CYS A 433 3.82 26.28 -3.92
C CYS A 433 4.88 26.46 -5.02
N ARG A 434 4.72 25.81 -6.19
CA ARG A 434 5.67 25.85 -7.29
C ARG A 434 5.08 26.41 -8.58
N ARG A 435 3.87 26.98 -8.53
CA ARG A 435 3.30 27.71 -9.66
C ARG A 435 4.16 28.95 -9.99
N PRO A 436 4.29 29.31 -11.28
CA PRO A 436 3.74 28.64 -12.46
C PRO A 436 4.65 27.52 -13.02
N ARG A 437 5.79 27.22 -12.38
CA ARG A 437 6.80 26.28 -12.89
C ARG A 437 6.34 24.82 -12.90
N VAL A 438 5.38 24.48 -12.04
CA VAL A 438 4.75 23.16 -11.98
C VAL A 438 3.26 23.31 -12.28
N THR A 439 2.82 22.63 -13.34
CA THR A 439 1.41 22.47 -13.75
C THR A 439 0.90 21.07 -13.38
N LEU A 440 -0.42 20.86 -13.42
CA LEU A 440 -1.04 19.54 -13.23
C LEU A 440 -0.43 18.48 -14.14
N ARG A 441 -0.36 18.77 -15.45
CA ARG A 441 0.27 17.90 -16.45
C ARG A 441 1.72 17.58 -16.13
N SER A 442 2.55 18.59 -15.85
CA SER A 442 3.98 18.37 -15.55
C SER A 442 4.19 17.55 -14.28
N TYR A 443 3.31 17.70 -13.29
CA TYR A 443 3.33 16.90 -12.07
C TYR A 443 2.92 15.45 -12.36
N LEU A 444 1.86 15.23 -13.14
CA LEU A 444 1.41 13.90 -13.54
C LEU A 444 2.48 13.16 -14.34
N GLU A 445 3.12 13.84 -15.30
CA GLU A 445 4.28 13.31 -16.03
C GLU A 445 5.41 12.96 -15.06
N ASP A 446 5.79 13.86 -14.14
CA ASP A 446 6.81 13.58 -13.11
C ASP A 446 6.45 12.40 -12.21
N PHE A 447 5.17 12.25 -11.87
CA PHE A 447 4.65 11.18 -11.04
C PHE A 447 4.72 9.82 -11.76
N GLY A 448 4.54 9.81 -13.09
CA GLY A 448 4.66 8.64 -13.94
C GLY A 448 6.09 8.34 -14.43
N LYS A 449 7.01 9.31 -14.42
CA LYS A 449 8.36 9.21 -15.01
C LYS A 449 9.23 8.11 -14.43
N SER A 450 9.24 7.92 -13.10
CA SER A 450 10.01 6.85 -12.46
C SER A 450 9.52 6.54 -11.05
N GLN A 451 9.77 5.32 -10.59
CA GLN A 451 9.49 4.89 -9.21
C GLN A 451 10.23 5.77 -8.19
N LYS A 452 11.49 6.13 -8.47
CA LYS A 452 12.30 7.03 -7.63
C LYS A 452 11.66 8.42 -7.51
N ARG A 453 11.17 8.98 -8.62
CA ARG A 453 10.51 10.29 -8.62
C ARG A 453 9.17 10.24 -7.90
N LYS A 454 8.35 9.23 -8.16
CA LYS A 454 7.09 8.96 -7.44
C LYS A 454 7.31 8.85 -5.93
N LYS A 455 8.34 8.10 -5.51
CA LYS A 455 8.76 7.97 -4.10
C LYS A 455 9.12 9.34 -3.50
N GLY A 456 9.94 10.13 -4.20
CA GLY A 456 10.34 11.46 -3.75
C GLY A 456 9.17 12.44 -3.60
N LEU A 457 8.16 12.36 -4.48
CA LEU A 457 6.94 13.17 -4.39
C LEU A 457 6.07 12.75 -3.19
N LEU A 458 5.86 11.45 -2.98
CA LEU A 458 5.06 10.93 -1.86
C LEU A 458 5.74 11.06 -0.49
N ARG A 459 7.07 11.21 -0.47
CA ARG A 459 7.86 11.54 0.73
C ARG A 459 7.95 13.02 1.05
N SER A 460 7.52 13.89 0.13
CA SER A 460 7.59 15.33 0.37
C SER A 460 6.65 15.72 1.51
N ASP A 461 7.22 16.27 2.58
CA ASP A 461 6.48 16.78 3.75
C ASP A 461 6.01 18.24 3.56
N LYS A 462 6.22 18.80 2.37
CA LYS A 462 5.91 20.21 2.11
C LYS A 462 4.40 20.38 1.89
N GLY A 463 3.73 20.98 2.88
CA GLY A 463 2.58 21.85 2.62
C GLY A 463 1.20 21.39 3.06
N ASP A 464 1.05 20.64 4.15
CA ASP A 464 -0.27 20.51 4.80
C ASP A 464 -0.21 21.10 6.23
N LEU A 465 -0.88 22.23 6.41
CA LEU A 465 -1.02 22.93 7.71
C LEU A 465 -2.12 22.28 8.59
N GLY A 466 -2.81 21.26 8.09
CA GLY A 466 -3.95 20.61 8.76
C GLY A 466 -3.60 19.43 9.68
N ARG A 467 -2.32 19.11 9.90
CA ARG A 467 -1.86 18.08 10.85
C ARG A 467 -1.15 18.70 12.05
N TYR A 468 -1.05 17.92 13.13
CA TYR A 468 -0.26 18.23 14.32
C TYR A 468 1.13 18.76 13.97
N GLU A 469 1.59 19.79 14.67
CA GLU A 469 3.00 20.21 14.62
C GLU A 469 3.90 19.01 14.97
N GLY A 470 4.87 18.71 14.09
CA GLY A 470 5.83 17.60 14.27
C GLY A 470 5.42 16.24 13.68
N VAL A 471 4.23 16.10 13.09
CA VAL A 471 3.84 14.86 12.39
C VAL A 471 4.05 15.00 10.88
N SER A 472 4.77 14.05 10.27
CA SER A 472 5.00 14.07 8.83
C SER A 472 3.68 13.99 8.05
N ASN A 473 3.51 14.90 7.09
CA ASN A 473 2.40 14.90 6.18
C ASN A 473 2.51 13.81 5.13
N SER A 474 3.69 13.22 4.89
CA SER A 474 3.96 12.26 3.82
C SER A 474 2.98 11.06 3.78
N VAL A 475 2.51 10.72 2.57
CA VAL A 475 1.70 9.50 2.34
C VAL A 475 2.54 8.27 2.71
N LEU A 476 3.79 8.27 2.28
CA LEU A 476 4.69 7.14 2.41
C LEU A 476 5.00 6.87 3.89
N VAL A 477 5.39 7.90 4.66
CA VAL A 477 5.65 7.79 6.11
C VAL A 477 4.38 7.35 6.86
N THR A 478 3.22 7.89 6.48
CA THR A 478 1.94 7.48 7.09
C THR A 478 1.71 5.97 6.95
N TRP A 479 2.08 5.36 5.83
CA TRP A 479 1.86 3.93 5.60
C TRP A 479 2.99 3.04 6.13
N GLU A 480 4.25 3.50 6.10
CA GLU A 480 5.37 2.81 6.74
C GLU A 480 5.08 2.47 8.21
N VAL A 481 4.48 3.40 8.96
CA VAL A 481 4.05 3.15 10.35
C VAL A 481 3.05 1.99 10.46
N THR A 482 2.14 1.85 9.50
CA THR A 482 1.19 0.72 9.48
C THR A 482 1.90 -0.59 9.15
N PHE A 483 2.78 -0.59 8.16
CA PHE A 483 3.52 -1.78 7.73
C PHE A 483 4.48 -2.28 8.82
N ASP A 484 5.21 -1.37 9.45
CA ASP A 484 6.11 -1.67 10.57
C ASP A 484 5.38 -2.35 11.72
N ARG A 485 4.14 -1.93 11.94
CA ARG A 485 3.33 -2.49 12.99
C ARG A 485 2.78 -3.86 12.65
N ILE A 486 2.28 -4.07 11.43
CA ILE A 486 1.88 -5.41 10.98
C ILE A 486 3.10 -6.34 11.03
N GLN A 487 4.28 -5.89 10.60
CA GLN A 487 5.50 -6.69 10.69
C GLN A 487 5.87 -7.09 12.12
N LYS A 488 5.60 -6.23 13.09
CA LYS A 488 5.86 -6.48 14.52
C LYS A 488 4.81 -7.39 15.15
N ASP A 489 3.53 -7.10 14.93
CA ASP A 489 2.41 -7.75 15.61
C ASP A 489 1.98 -9.06 14.89
N HIS A 490 2.11 -9.10 13.56
CA HIS A 490 1.66 -10.17 12.66
C HIS A 490 2.65 -10.37 11.49
N PRO A 491 3.85 -10.95 11.74
CA PRO A 491 4.91 -11.06 10.74
C PRO A 491 4.51 -11.87 9.49
N ARG A 492 3.63 -12.86 9.64
CA ARG A 492 3.07 -13.65 8.53
C ARG A 492 2.20 -12.81 7.60
N ALA A 493 1.23 -12.08 8.13
CA ALA A 493 0.46 -11.10 7.36
C ALA A 493 1.35 -10.07 6.63
N ALA A 494 2.48 -9.66 7.22
CA ALA A 494 3.44 -8.80 6.54
C ALA A 494 4.13 -9.49 5.35
N ASN A 495 4.50 -10.78 5.48
CA ASN A 495 5.01 -11.60 4.37
C ASN A 495 3.96 -11.78 3.26
N LEU A 496 2.69 -12.01 3.62
CA LEU A 496 1.59 -12.08 2.67
C LEU A 496 1.43 -10.76 1.92
N LEU A 497 1.42 -9.63 2.63
CA LEU A 497 1.34 -8.30 2.03
C LEU A 497 2.50 -8.03 1.08
N ALA A 498 3.71 -8.44 1.47
CA ALA A 498 4.93 -8.36 0.68
C ALA A 498 4.80 -9.17 -0.62
N LEU A 499 4.33 -10.42 -0.55
CA LEU A 499 4.07 -11.29 -1.69
C LEU A 499 3.00 -10.70 -2.61
N MET A 500 1.84 -10.30 -2.07
CA MET A 500 0.75 -9.66 -2.82
C MET A 500 1.21 -8.41 -3.56
N SER A 501 2.14 -7.66 -2.97
CA SER A 501 2.69 -6.47 -3.63
C SER A 501 3.47 -6.80 -4.90
N GLN A 502 3.92 -8.04 -5.13
CA GLN A 502 4.63 -8.45 -6.34
C GLN A 502 3.71 -8.71 -7.54
N PHE A 503 2.42 -8.96 -7.29
CA PHE A 503 1.43 -9.19 -8.35
C PHE A 503 0.95 -7.87 -8.98
N GLN A 504 0.05 -7.96 -9.96
CA GLN A 504 -0.76 -6.81 -10.35
C GLN A 504 -1.67 -6.44 -9.17
N ALA A 505 -1.84 -5.14 -8.87
CA ALA A 505 -2.63 -4.70 -7.71
C ALA A 505 -4.13 -5.07 -7.77
N GLN A 506 -4.62 -5.61 -8.89
CA GLN A 506 -6.02 -5.95 -9.09
C GLN A 506 -6.14 -7.38 -9.62
N ASN A 507 -7.18 -8.09 -9.18
CA ASN A 507 -7.50 -9.48 -9.53
C ASN A 507 -6.36 -10.46 -9.19
N ILE A 508 -5.76 -10.33 -8.00
CA ILE A 508 -4.75 -11.25 -7.48
C ILE A 508 -5.44 -12.58 -7.12
N PRO A 509 -5.12 -13.71 -7.78
CA PRO A 509 -5.70 -15.01 -7.44
C PRO A 509 -5.23 -15.47 -6.06
N GLU A 510 -6.16 -15.78 -5.15
CA GLU A 510 -5.85 -16.29 -3.81
C GLU A 510 -5.03 -17.59 -3.87
N SER A 511 -5.27 -18.42 -4.90
CA SER A 511 -4.50 -19.64 -5.13
C SER A 511 -3.00 -19.42 -5.35
N MET A 512 -2.57 -18.21 -5.72
CA MET A 512 -1.16 -17.83 -5.89
C MET A 512 -0.55 -17.24 -4.61
N LEU A 513 -1.33 -17.11 -3.54
CA LEU A 513 -0.92 -16.48 -2.28
C LEU A 513 -0.67 -17.48 -1.15
N HIS A 514 -0.75 -18.79 -1.41
CA HIS A 514 -0.34 -19.82 -0.45
C HIS A 514 1.19 -19.98 -0.41
N GLY A 515 1.75 -20.58 0.65
CA GLY A 515 3.20 -20.82 0.76
C GLY A 515 4.08 -19.60 1.08
N TYR A 516 3.48 -18.46 1.45
CA TYR A 516 4.18 -17.21 1.79
C TYR A 516 4.93 -17.24 3.14
N ASP A 517 4.77 -18.31 3.93
CA ASP A 517 5.42 -18.47 5.24
C ASP A 517 6.55 -19.52 5.23
N ASP A 518 6.85 -20.13 4.08
CA ASP A 518 7.98 -21.05 3.91
C ASP A 518 9.32 -20.29 3.92
N THR A 519 9.71 -19.79 5.08
CA THR A 519 11.05 -19.24 5.31
C THR A 519 11.88 -20.22 6.13
N ALA A 520 12.80 -20.92 5.45
CA ALA A 520 14.19 -21.26 5.84
C ALA A 520 14.58 -21.56 7.32
N ALA A 521 13.65 -21.84 8.23
CA ALA A 521 13.92 -22.13 9.64
C ALA A 521 14.02 -23.63 9.94
N ASN A 522 13.74 -24.50 8.98
CA ASN A 522 13.83 -25.96 9.13
C ASN A 522 15.09 -26.60 8.52
N SER A 523 16.14 -25.83 8.22
CA SER A 523 17.40 -26.39 7.70
C SER A 523 18.38 -26.88 8.77
N HIS A 524 17.95 -27.05 10.02
CA HIS A 524 18.75 -27.72 11.05
C HIS A 524 17.91 -28.68 11.91
N SER A 525 17.54 -29.82 11.31
CA SER A 525 17.44 -31.08 12.05
C SER A 525 17.67 -32.24 11.08
N ASP A 526 18.94 -32.58 10.86
CA ASP A 526 19.29 -33.95 10.48
C ASP A 526 18.96 -34.85 11.66
N GLN A 527 17.96 -35.73 11.49
CA GLN A 527 18.06 -37.18 11.73
C GLN A 527 16.66 -37.83 11.74
N ASP A 528 16.49 -38.74 10.78
CA ASP A 528 15.83 -40.04 10.92
C ASP A 528 14.57 -40.12 11.80
N ASP A 529 13.38 -40.08 11.17
CA ASP A 529 12.44 -41.20 11.30
C ASP A 529 11.40 -41.21 10.17
N ALA A 530 11.14 -42.40 9.65
CA ALA A 530 10.11 -42.68 8.67
C ALA A 530 8.74 -42.69 9.36
N GLY A 531 8.17 -41.51 9.58
CA GLY A 531 6.81 -41.33 10.05
C GLY A 531 5.99 -40.53 9.04
N VAL A 532 4.98 -41.15 8.43
CA VAL A 532 3.96 -40.47 7.63
C VAL A 532 3.19 -39.53 8.56
N SER A 533 3.57 -38.25 8.62
CA SER A 533 2.71 -37.20 9.16
C SER A 533 1.82 -36.71 8.03
N VAL A 534 0.55 -37.12 8.07
CA VAL A 534 -0.52 -36.48 7.31
C VAL A 534 -0.56 -35.02 7.76
N SER A 535 -0.03 -34.10 6.95
CA SER A 535 -0.22 -32.67 7.15
C SER A 535 -1.69 -32.36 6.90
N ASP A 536 -2.35 -31.90 7.95
CA ASP A 536 -3.75 -31.52 7.96
C ASP A 536 -3.94 -30.30 7.04
N GLU A 537 -4.36 -30.49 5.78
CA GLU A 537 -4.68 -29.40 4.81
C GLU A 537 -5.71 -28.40 5.38
N SER A 538 -6.41 -28.78 6.45
CA SER A 538 -7.35 -27.94 7.19
C SER A 538 -6.69 -26.82 8.01
N SER A 539 -5.43 -26.97 8.44
CA SER A 539 -4.72 -26.01 9.29
C SER A 539 -4.17 -24.82 8.49
N GLU A 540 -3.51 -25.08 7.36
CA GLU A 540 -2.90 -24.03 6.51
C GLU A 540 -3.94 -23.06 5.93
N GLY A 541 -5.11 -23.59 5.52
CA GLY A 541 -6.22 -22.77 5.06
C GLY A 541 -6.74 -21.80 6.13
N SER A 542 -6.75 -22.23 7.40
CA SER A 542 -7.19 -21.37 8.51
C SER A 542 -6.19 -20.25 8.82
N GLU A 543 -4.90 -20.50 8.66
CA GLU A 543 -3.85 -19.53 8.93
C GLU A 543 -3.75 -18.46 7.84
N PHE A 544 -3.89 -18.85 6.56
CA PHE A 544 -3.99 -17.92 5.44
C PHE A 544 -5.16 -16.94 5.62
N GLU A 545 -6.35 -17.44 5.98
CA GLU A 545 -7.52 -16.59 6.21
C GLU A 545 -7.31 -15.63 7.38
N ASN A 546 -6.66 -16.08 8.47
CA ASN A 546 -6.32 -15.20 9.60
C ASN A 546 -5.40 -14.05 9.17
N ASP A 547 -4.36 -14.34 8.38
CA ASP A 547 -3.42 -13.32 7.90
C ASP A 547 -4.06 -12.38 6.88
N LEU A 548 -4.93 -12.90 6.00
CA LEU A 548 -5.71 -12.09 5.08
C LEU A 548 -6.69 -11.17 5.82
N ASP A 549 -7.35 -11.66 6.87
CA ASP A 549 -8.24 -10.88 7.73
C ASP A 549 -7.50 -9.78 8.48
N VAL A 550 -6.25 -10.01 8.91
CA VAL A 550 -5.40 -8.93 9.44
C VAL A 550 -5.23 -7.82 8.40
N LEU A 551 -4.84 -8.14 7.17
CA LEU A 551 -4.65 -7.15 6.11
C LEU A 551 -5.95 -6.40 5.75
N ARG A 552 -7.08 -7.10 5.74
CA ARG A 552 -8.41 -6.52 5.54
C ARG A 552 -8.83 -5.62 6.70
N SER A 553 -8.47 -5.97 7.93
CA SER A 553 -8.76 -5.15 9.12
C SER A 553 -8.08 -3.77 9.04
N TYR A 554 -6.92 -3.68 8.40
CA TYR A 554 -6.22 -2.42 8.11
C TYR A 554 -6.68 -1.73 6.82
N SER A 555 -7.65 -2.32 6.12
CA SER A 555 -8.13 -1.91 4.79
C SER A 555 -7.02 -1.89 3.72
N LEU A 556 -5.97 -2.70 3.86
CA LEU A 556 -4.87 -2.80 2.90
C LEU A 556 -5.23 -3.62 1.65
N VAL A 557 -6.09 -4.62 1.86
CA VAL A 557 -6.54 -5.59 0.85
C VAL A 557 -8.07 -5.62 0.83
N MET A 558 -8.64 -5.82 -0.36
CA MET A 558 -10.08 -6.01 -0.57
C MET A 558 -10.33 -7.34 -1.26
N VAL A 559 -11.37 -8.06 -0.86
CA VAL A 559 -11.85 -9.25 -1.57
C VAL A 559 -13.01 -8.81 -2.44
N LYS A 560 -12.85 -8.84 -3.78
CA LYS A 560 -13.89 -8.41 -4.72
C LYS A 560 -14.92 -9.50 -4.96
N THR A 561 -14.42 -10.72 -5.15
CA THR A 561 -15.18 -11.94 -5.42
C THR A 561 -14.41 -13.11 -4.82
N ALA A 562 -15.08 -14.22 -4.52
CA ALA A 562 -14.43 -15.40 -3.97
C ALA A 562 -13.21 -15.82 -4.82
N GLY A 563 -12.03 -15.96 -4.21
CA GLY A 563 -10.80 -16.35 -4.88
C GLY A 563 -9.99 -15.20 -5.50
N LEU A 564 -10.44 -13.95 -5.43
CA LEU A 564 -9.75 -12.79 -6.00
C LEU A 564 -9.63 -11.63 -5.00
N CYS A 565 -8.39 -11.21 -4.80
CA CYS A 565 -8.01 -10.09 -3.95
C CYS A 565 -7.52 -8.88 -4.76
N ASP A 566 -7.72 -7.69 -4.20
CA ASP A 566 -7.27 -6.41 -4.72
C ASP A 566 -6.48 -5.62 -3.68
N MET A 567 -5.58 -4.79 -4.16
CA MET A 567 -4.82 -3.79 -3.40
C MET A 567 -4.90 -2.44 -4.14
N HIS A 568 -4.86 -1.34 -3.42
CA HIS A 568 -4.70 -0.03 -4.06
C HIS A 568 -3.30 0.09 -4.69
N SER A 569 -3.19 0.75 -5.85
CA SER A 569 -1.94 0.83 -6.62
C SER A 569 -0.83 1.56 -5.86
N LEU A 570 -1.20 2.59 -5.09
CA LEU A 570 -0.30 3.29 -4.19
C LEU A 570 0.11 2.41 -3.01
N VAL A 571 -0.82 1.64 -2.43
CA VAL A 571 -0.50 0.73 -1.32
C VAL A 571 0.55 -0.27 -1.77
N GLN A 572 0.37 -0.88 -2.94
CA GLN A 572 1.35 -1.75 -3.56
C GLN A 572 2.70 -1.04 -3.75
N PHE A 573 2.70 0.16 -4.32
CA PHE A 573 3.91 0.94 -4.54
C PHE A 573 4.67 1.23 -3.23
N CYS A 574 3.95 1.60 -2.17
CA CYS A 574 4.53 1.91 -0.88
C CYS A 574 5.02 0.64 -0.16
N THR A 575 4.31 -0.49 -0.26
CA THR A 575 4.78 -1.78 0.26
C THR A 575 6.09 -2.18 -0.42
N ARG A 576 6.19 -2.06 -1.76
CA ARG A 576 7.45 -2.30 -2.49
C ARG A 576 8.55 -1.37 -2.01
N SER A 577 8.25 -0.08 -1.86
CA SER A 577 9.22 0.93 -1.41
C SER A 577 9.74 0.65 0.01
N TRP A 578 8.85 0.22 0.91
CA TRP A 578 9.17 -0.16 2.28
C TRP A 578 10.06 -1.40 2.36
N MET A 579 9.78 -2.42 1.53
CA MET A 579 10.60 -3.63 1.47
C MET A 579 12.02 -3.38 0.96
N VAL A 580 12.19 -2.48 -0.03
CA VAL A 580 13.52 -2.11 -0.52
C VAL A 580 14.38 -1.53 0.61
N GLU A 581 13.79 -0.74 1.49
CA GLU A 581 14.54 -0.09 2.57
C GLU A 581 14.88 -0.99 3.74
N ARG A 582 14.11 -2.06 3.94
CA ARG A 582 14.30 -3.02 5.05
C ARG A 582 15.02 -4.30 4.63
N GLY A 583 15.52 -4.39 3.39
CA GLY A 583 16.20 -5.59 2.88
C GLY A 583 15.28 -6.82 2.72
N GLY A 584 13.96 -6.65 2.78
CA GLY A 584 12.97 -7.75 2.76
C GLY A 584 12.83 -8.49 1.44
N PHE A 585 13.45 -7.97 0.36
CA PHE A 585 13.36 -8.54 -0.99
C PHE A 585 13.96 -9.96 -1.08
N ALA A 586 14.99 -10.27 -0.30
CA ALA A 586 15.58 -11.61 -0.30
C ALA A 586 14.56 -12.68 0.15
N LYS A 587 13.75 -12.39 1.17
CA LYS A 587 12.71 -13.31 1.65
C LYS A 587 11.62 -13.54 0.60
N VAL A 588 11.14 -12.48 -0.06
CA VAL A 588 10.10 -12.59 -1.10
C VAL A 588 10.62 -13.31 -2.35
N PHE A 589 11.89 -13.12 -2.70
CA PHE A 589 12.53 -13.83 -3.81
C PHE A 589 12.62 -15.35 -3.55
N PHE A 590 12.96 -15.76 -2.33
CA PHE A 590 12.90 -17.17 -1.91
C PHE A 590 11.47 -17.72 -1.96
N LEU A 591 10.47 -16.95 -1.51
CA LEU A 591 9.06 -17.34 -1.55
C LEU A 591 8.49 -17.45 -2.98
N MET A 592 8.94 -16.61 -3.92
CA MET A 592 8.55 -16.71 -5.33
C MET A 592 9.22 -17.88 -6.05
N LEU A 593 10.44 -18.26 -5.62
CA LEU A 593 11.15 -19.43 -6.14
C LEU A 593 10.58 -20.75 -5.62
N SER A 594 10.03 -20.81 -4.40
CA SER A 594 9.35 -22.01 -3.89
C SER A 594 7.98 -22.26 -4.55
N LEU A 595 7.40 -21.24 -5.18
CA LEU A 595 6.14 -21.32 -5.94
C LEU A 595 6.31 -21.76 -7.41
N CYS A 596 7.54 -21.82 -7.93
CA CYS A 596 7.88 -22.27 -9.29
C CYS A 596 8.49 -23.67 -9.29
#